data_AF-A0A524EJ47-F1
#
_entry.id   AF-A0A524EJ47-F1
#
_cell.length_a   1.000
_cell.length_b   1.000
_cell.length_c   1.000
_cell.angle_alpha   90.00
_cell.angle_beta   90.00
_cell.angle_gamma   90.00
#
_symmetry.space_group_name_H-M   'P 1'
#
loop_
_entity.id
_entity.type
_entity.pdbx_description
1 polymer ?
#
loop_
_entity_poly.entity_id
_entity_poly.type
_entity_poly.pdbx_seq_one_letter_code
_entity_poly.pdbx_strand_id
1 'polypeptide(L)'
;MRNYETNLRTSIVAAVAFALIIVGSFLAVTFFLPDGVTTPTNATGGSFGIRAAEYLNTRRDDVEFYWMSNSTFVNENLTNYYQRNEPTAFVDAVRMTKASEHGLIEVLFTPCTANLVGTGEIPLHQWNIMSGALVDNAIAQMSDAEEYPDNFPSTWPIDFYVSIFFDDDTFFYLGYTSSDQMVYVQNGTWTGSLTEYGHPEITGYAETGFWLNSDGLLIGPLESFYNIITENVGYPSLL
;
A
#
# COMPACT_ATOMS: atom_id res chain seq x y z
N MET A 1 -32.97 16.61 -38.89
CA MET A 1 -32.89 15.28 -38.27
C MET A 1 -31.51 14.72 -38.60
N ARG A 2 -30.62 14.62 -37.60
CA ARG A 2 -29.29 14.01 -37.76
C ARG A 2 -29.35 12.62 -37.11
N ASN A 3 -29.00 11.60 -37.89
CA ASN A 3 -28.92 10.22 -37.45
C ASN A 3 -27.80 10.04 -36.43
N TYR A 4 -28.13 9.44 -35.28
CA TYR A 4 -27.19 8.91 -34.30
C TYR A 4 -27.33 7.39 -34.27
N GLU A 5 -26.61 6.71 -35.15
CA GLU A 5 -26.17 5.32 -35.00
C GLU A 5 -24.84 5.27 -35.77
N THR A 6 -23.70 4.80 -35.27
CA THR A 6 -23.43 3.54 -34.58
C THR A 6 -22.06 3.64 -33.89
N ASN A 7 -22.00 3.82 -32.58
CA ASN A 7 -20.77 3.54 -31.78
C ASN A 7 -21.08 2.86 -30.44
N LEU A 8 -22.36 2.70 -30.08
CA LEU A 8 -22.77 2.00 -28.86
C LEU A 8 -22.38 0.51 -28.86
N ARG A 9 -22.26 -0.14 -30.02
CA ARG A 9 -21.91 -1.57 -30.07
C ARG A 9 -20.44 -1.87 -29.76
N THR A 10 -19.50 -0.98 -30.10
CA THR A 10 -18.07 -1.19 -29.80
C THR A 10 -17.72 -0.81 -28.37
N SER A 11 -18.31 0.26 -27.83
CA SER A 11 -18.11 0.65 -26.43
C SER A 11 -18.72 -0.32 -25.43
N ILE A 12 -19.89 -0.91 -25.74
CA ILE A 12 -20.49 -1.94 -24.87
C ILE A 12 -19.69 -3.25 -24.94
N VAL A 13 -19.16 -3.64 -26.10
CA VAL A 13 -18.34 -4.86 -26.22
C VAL A 13 -16.98 -4.69 -25.53
N ALA A 14 -16.36 -3.51 -25.58
CA ALA A 14 -15.14 -3.23 -24.83
C ALA A 14 -15.38 -3.20 -23.30
N ALA A 15 -16.46 -2.56 -22.85
CA ALA A 15 -16.82 -2.52 -21.43
C ALA A 15 -17.20 -3.92 -20.89
N VAL A 16 -17.86 -4.76 -21.70
CA VAL A 16 -18.16 -6.15 -21.33
C VAL A 16 -16.91 -7.03 -21.39
N ALA A 17 -15.96 -6.79 -22.30
CA ALA A 17 -14.68 -7.49 -22.33
C ALA A 17 -13.78 -7.11 -21.13
N PHE A 18 -13.72 -5.83 -20.76
CA PHE A 18 -13.04 -5.38 -19.54
C PHE A 18 -13.76 -5.89 -18.29
N ALA A 19 -15.09 -5.90 -18.24
CA ALA A 19 -15.83 -6.48 -17.12
C ALA A 19 -15.63 -8.01 -17.03
N LEU A 20 -15.45 -8.73 -18.14
CA LEU A 20 -15.14 -10.17 -18.14
C LEU A 20 -13.67 -10.46 -17.81
N ILE A 21 -12.74 -9.56 -18.15
CA ILE A 21 -11.35 -9.63 -17.67
C ILE A 21 -11.29 -9.29 -16.19
N ILE A 22 -11.99 -8.25 -15.74
CA ILE A 22 -12.05 -7.87 -14.32
C ILE A 22 -12.75 -8.96 -13.52
N VAL A 23 -13.90 -9.49 -13.94
CA VAL A 23 -14.57 -10.62 -13.25
C VAL A 23 -13.78 -11.92 -13.42
N GLY A 24 -13.05 -12.11 -14.52
CA GLY A 24 -12.16 -13.25 -14.73
C GLY A 24 -10.89 -13.19 -13.88
N SER A 25 -10.36 -11.99 -13.62
CA SER A 25 -9.21 -11.70 -12.77
C SER A 25 -9.62 -11.59 -11.30
N PHE A 26 -10.84 -11.15 -10.98
CA PHE A 26 -11.41 -11.23 -9.63
C PHE A 26 -11.83 -12.66 -9.28
N LEU A 27 -12.34 -13.42 -10.25
CA LEU A 27 -12.43 -14.88 -10.12
C LEU A 27 -11.01 -15.44 -9.99
N ALA A 28 -10.04 -15.02 -10.79
CA ALA A 28 -8.67 -15.47 -10.61
C ALA A 28 -8.17 -15.16 -9.19
N VAL A 29 -8.39 -13.98 -8.60
CA VAL A 29 -7.95 -13.66 -7.23
C VAL A 29 -8.77 -14.34 -6.13
N THR A 30 -10.03 -14.70 -6.39
CA THR A 30 -10.82 -15.58 -5.49
C THR A 30 -10.52 -17.07 -5.69
N PHE A 31 -9.92 -17.47 -6.82
CA PHE A 31 -9.43 -18.83 -7.15
C PHE A 31 -7.91 -19.01 -6.98
N PHE A 32 -7.12 -17.93 -6.83
CA PHE A 32 -5.66 -17.87 -6.61
C PHE A 32 -5.32 -17.45 -5.18
N LEU A 33 -6.30 -17.44 -4.27
CA LEU A 33 -6.07 -18.15 -3.02
C LEU A 33 -6.18 -19.64 -3.37
N PRO A 34 -5.07 -20.39 -3.35
CA PRO A 34 -5.05 -21.72 -3.95
C PRO A 34 -5.94 -22.67 -3.15
N ASP A 35 -7.05 -23.08 -3.75
CA ASP A 35 -7.83 -24.24 -3.31
C ASP A 35 -7.71 -25.35 -4.37
N GLY A 36 -6.73 -26.25 -4.18
CA GLY A 36 -6.63 -27.47 -5.00
C GLY A 36 -5.36 -28.32 -4.85
N VAL A 37 -5.28 -29.11 -3.78
CA VAL A 37 -4.48 -30.36 -3.66
C VAL A 37 -2.95 -30.23 -3.76
N THR A 38 -2.38 -29.46 -2.85
CA THR A 38 -1.62 -30.09 -1.78
C THR A 38 -2.19 -29.49 -0.52
N THR A 39 -2.80 -30.31 0.35
CA THR A 39 -2.82 -29.95 1.78
C THR A 39 -1.40 -29.44 2.07
N PRO A 40 -1.19 -28.23 2.61
CA PRO A 40 0.13 -27.91 3.12
C PRO A 40 0.43 -29.05 4.07
N THR A 41 1.43 -29.86 3.72
CA THR A 41 1.73 -31.06 4.50
C THR A 41 2.27 -30.68 5.89
N ASN A 42 2.22 -29.39 6.27
CA ASN A 42 2.03 -28.89 7.62
C ASN A 42 1.36 -27.50 7.60
N ALA A 43 0.08 -27.38 7.95
CA ALA A 43 -0.48 -26.14 8.49
C ALA A 43 -1.65 -26.48 9.43
N THR A 44 -1.35 -27.19 10.51
CA THR A 44 -2.19 -27.19 11.71
C THR A 44 -2.19 -25.79 12.33
N GLY A 45 -3.16 -24.93 11.96
CA GLY A 45 -3.62 -23.80 12.78
C GLY A 45 -2.69 -22.58 12.95
N GLY A 46 -2.33 -21.87 11.87
CA GLY A 46 -1.65 -20.56 11.94
C GLY A 46 -2.61 -19.37 11.73
N SER A 47 -2.29 -18.22 12.35
CA SER A 47 -3.03 -16.94 12.24
C SER A 47 -3.01 -16.35 10.82
N PHE A 48 -3.96 -15.46 10.52
CA PHE A 48 -3.99 -14.67 9.29
C PHE A 48 -2.70 -13.87 9.08
N GLY A 49 -2.09 -13.37 10.16
CA GLY A 49 -0.79 -12.68 10.10
C GLY A 49 0.31 -13.55 9.47
N ILE A 50 0.45 -14.80 9.90
CA ILE A 50 1.42 -15.75 9.32
C ILE A 50 1.14 -15.97 7.83
N ARG A 51 -0.12 -16.16 7.45
CA ARG A 51 -0.51 -16.38 6.05
C ARG A 51 -0.24 -15.17 5.17
N ALA A 52 -0.51 -13.97 5.67
CA ALA A 52 -0.21 -12.73 4.98
C ALA A 52 1.30 -12.58 4.77
N ALA A 53 2.11 -12.87 5.79
CA ALA A 53 3.56 -12.81 5.67
C ALA A 53 4.12 -13.86 4.70
N GLU A 54 3.58 -15.09 4.70
CA GLU A 54 3.94 -16.12 3.72
C GLU A 54 3.65 -15.64 2.29
N TYR A 55 2.44 -15.12 2.05
CA TYR A 55 2.06 -14.57 0.74
C TYR A 55 3.02 -13.44 0.31
N LEU A 56 3.25 -12.44 1.16
CA LEU A 56 4.12 -11.30 0.87
C LEU A 56 5.56 -11.74 0.58
N ASN A 57 6.06 -12.75 1.29
CA ASN A 57 7.39 -13.30 1.03
C ASN A 57 7.48 -14.05 -0.31
N THR A 58 6.43 -14.79 -0.72
CA THR A 58 6.42 -15.44 -2.05
C THR A 58 6.38 -14.45 -3.22
N ARG A 59 5.90 -13.24 -2.97
CA ARG A 59 5.66 -12.17 -3.94
C ARG A 59 6.70 -11.05 -3.88
N ARG A 60 7.77 -11.25 -3.10
CA ARG A 60 8.75 -10.20 -2.78
C ARG A 60 9.50 -9.66 -4.00
N ASP A 61 9.66 -10.48 -5.03
CA ASP A 61 10.29 -10.09 -6.28
C ASP A 61 9.32 -9.38 -7.25
N ASP A 62 8.02 -9.55 -7.05
CA ASP A 62 6.94 -8.95 -7.83
C ASP A 62 6.54 -7.56 -7.31
N VAL A 63 7.11 -7.13 -6.17
CA VAL A 63 6.80 -5.82 -5.56
C VAL A 63 7.37 -4.70 -6.43
N GLU A 64 6.49 -3.84 -6.94
CA GLU A 64 6.87 -2.62 -7.64
C GLU A 64 7.25 -1.52 -6.63
N PHE A 65 6.35 -1.19 -5.72
CA PHE A 65 6.57 -0.15 -4.73
C PHE A 65 5.70 -0.30 -3.47
N TYR A 66 6.16 0.33 -2.41
CA TYR A 66 5.41 0.60 -1.20
C TYR A 66 4.85 2.02 -1.27
N TRP A 67 3.58 2.17 -0.97
CA TRP A 67 2.88 3.44 -0.89
C TRP A 67 2.40 3.67 0.53
N MET A 68 2.80 4.77 1.12
CA MET A 68 2.39 5.17 2.47
C MET A 68 1.73 6.53 2.37
N SER A 69 0.60 6.75 3.03
CA SER A 69 0.07 8.11 3.14
C SER A 69 -0.56 8.37 4.51
N ASN A 70 -0.84 9.64 4.77
CA ASN A 70 -1.35 10.13 6.05
C ASN A 70 -0.47 9.76 7.26
N SER A 71 0.82 9.63 7.06
CA SER A 71 1.75 9.37 8.16
C SER A 71 1.90 10.67 8.95
N THR A 72 1.16 10.80 10.04
CA THR A 72 1.50 11.77 11.10
C THR A 72 2.94 11.59 11.59
N PHE A 73 3.53 10.41 11.38
CA PHE A 73 4.90 10.08 11.74
C PHE A 73 5.95 10.67 10.80
N VAL A 74 5.81 10.61 9.47
CA VAL A 74 6.83 11.06 8.49
C VAL A 74 7.03 12.58 8.44
N ASN A 75 6.18 13.35 9.12
CA ASN A 75 5.77 14.56 8.44
C ASN A 75 6.02 15.87 9.16
N GLU A 76 6.22 15.94 10.47
CA GLU A 76 6.29 17.27 11.09
C GLU A 76 7.52 18.04 10.60
N ASN A 77 8.71 17.43 10.58
CA ASN A 77 9.93 18.13 10.16
C ASN A 77 9.95 18.45 8.66
N LEU A 78 9.52 17.50 7.82
CA LEU A 78 9.49 17.70 6.37
C LEU A 78 8.39 18.72 6.03
N THR A 79 7.14 18.53 6.48
CA THR A 79 6.07 19.54 6.29
C THR A 79 6.44 20.90 6.86
N ASN A 80 6.96 20.99 8.09
CA ASN A 80 7.37 22.27 8.68
C ASN A 80 8.49 22.94 7.87
N TYR A 81 9.39 22.16 7.27
CA TYR A 81 10.42 22.71 6.38
C TYR A 81 9.80 23.36 5.14
N TYR A 82 8.89 22.66 4.46
CA TYR A 82 8.25 23.15 3.24
C TYR A 82 7.25 24.29 3.49
N GLN A 83 6.56 24.27 4.63
CA GLN A 83 5.65 25.33 5.06
C GLN A 83 6.32 26.68 5.29
N ARG A 84 7.65 26.74 5.36
CA ARG A 84 8.41 28.01 5.38
C ARG A 84 8.27 28.80 4.09
N ASN A 85 8.15 28.11 2.96
CA ASN A 85 8.06 28.72 1.63
C ASN A 85 6.64 28.65 1.07
N GLU A 86 5.93 27.54 1.32
CA GLU A 86 4.55 27.31 0.88
C GLU A 86 3.68 26.94 2.08
N PRO A 87 3.02 27.90 2.76
CA PRO A 87 2.34 27.66 4.05
C PRO A 87 1.22 26.61 4.03
N THR A 88 0.73 26.27 2.83
CA THR A 88 -0.32 25.25 2.64
C THR A 88 0.24 23.88 2.24
N ALA A 89 1.56 23.77 2.04
CA ALA A 89 2.20 22.53 1.66
C ALA A 89 2.20 21.53 2.83
N PHE A 90 1.96 20.26 2.53
CA PHE A 90 2.14 19.13 3.43
C PHE A 90 2.52 17.87 2.63
N VAL A 91 3.18 16.90 3.26
CA VAL A 91 3.41 15.59 2.62
C VAL A 91 2.08 14.86 2.54
N ASP A 92 1.70 14.50 1.34
CA ASP A 92 0.52 13.69 1.04
C ASP A 92 0.85 12.21 1.20
N ALA A 93 1.88 11.75 0.48
CA ALA A 93 2.29 10.36 0.43
C ALA A 93 3.79 10.19 0.25
N VAL A 94 4.28 8.99 0.59
CA VAL A 94 5.62 8.53 0.27
C VAL A 94 5.51 7.26 -0.57
N ARG A 95 6.11 7.29 -1.75
CA ARG A 95 6.35 6.11 -2.58
C ARG A 95 7.77 5.66 -2.36
N MET A 96 7.96 4.37 -2.12
CA MET A 96 9.28 3.77 -2.13
C MET A 96 9.32 2.64 -3.16
N THR A 97 10.29 2.64 -4.06
CA THR A 97 10.39 1.69 -5.18
C THR A 97 11.68 0.88 -5.06
N LYS A 98 11.65 -0.42 -5.35
CA LYS A 98 12.86 -1.25 -5.44
C LYS A 98 13.44 -1.14 -6.84
N ALA A 99 14.57 -0.45 -7.01
CA ALA A 99 15.36 -0.51 -8.25
C ALA A 99 16.41 -1.63 -8.15
N SER A 100 17.09 -1.92 -9.27
CA SER A 100 18.07 -3.01 -9.36
C SER A 100 19.29 -2.85 -8.44
N GLU A 101 19.66 -1.61 -8.10
CA GLU A 101 20.88 -1.30 -7.34
C GLU A 101 20.61 -0.59 -6.01
N HIS A 102 19.46 0.07 -5.86
CA HIS A 102 19.06 0.84 -4.68
C HIS A 102 17.53 0.89 -4.57
N GLY A 103 17.02 1.28 -3.41
CA GLY A 103 15.64 1.72 -3.25
C GLY A 103 15.54 3.22 -3.48
N LEU A 104 14.51 3.67 -4.21
CA LEU A 104 14.20 5.08 -4.39
C LEU A 104 13.08 5.47 -3.41
N ILE A 105 13.17 6.66 -2.81
CA ILE A 105 12.14 7.28 -1.98
C ILE A 105 11.67 8.54 -2.70
N GLU A 106 10.36 8.65 -2.89
CA GLU A 106 9.72 9.82 -3.49
C GLU A 106 8.62 10.31 -2.57
N VAL A 107 8.67 11.60 -2.25
CA VAL A 107 7.70 12.26 -1.38
C VAL A 107 6.80 13.14 -2.22
N LEU A 108 5.52 12.85 -2.16
CA LEU A 108 4.48 13.63 -2.80
C LEU A 108 3.98 14.68 -1.84
N PHE A 109 3.88 15.91 -2.32
CA PHE A 109 3.38 17.05 -1.56
C PHE A 109 2.07 17.55 -2.13
N THR A 110 1.17 17.96 -1.23
CA THR A 110 -0.04 18.69 -1.56
C THR A 110 0.06 20.13 -1.06
N PRO A 111 -0.37 21.15 -1.84
CA PRO A 111 -0.95 21.04 -3.18
C PRO A 111 0.10 20.65 -4.23
N CYS A 112 -0.22 19.64 -5.03
CA CYS A 112 0.62 19.07 -6.09
C CYS A 112 1.07 20.11 -7.14
N THR A 113 0.34 21.23 -7.26
CA THR A 113 0.66 22.35 -8.15
C THR A 113 1.90 23.15 -7.74
N ALA A 114 2.39 22.97 -6.50
CA ALA A 114 3.57 23.68 -6.01
C ALA A 114 4.89 23.14 -6.57
N ASN A 115 4.87 22.05 -7.35
CA ASN A 115 6.04 21.40 -7.97
C ASN A 115 7.18 21.15 -6.96
N LEU A 116 6.82 20.67 -5.77
CA LEU A 116 7.75 20.34 -4.71
C LEU A 116 8.33 18.94 -4.94
N VAL A 117 9.64 18.80 -4.70
CA VAL A 117 10.37 17.55 -4.96
C VAL A 117 11.07 17.12 -3.67
N GLY A 118 10.60 16.02 -3.09
CA GLY A 118 11.33 15.28 -2.06
C GLY A 118 11.75 13.95 -2.65
N THR A 119 13.05 13.72 -2.75
CA THR A 119 13.60 12.45 -3.24
C THR A 119 14.76 12.01 -2.34
N GLY A 120 14.94 10.70 -2.24
CA GLY A 120 16.01 10.07 -1.47
C GLY A 120 16.34 8.70 -2.03
N GLU A 121 17.50 8.18 -1.68
CA GLU A 121 17.94 6.85 -2.11
C GLU A 121 18.42 6.06 -0.90
N ILE A 122 18.13 4.76 -0.88
CA ILE A 122 18.59 3.84 0.17
C ILE A 122 19.28 2.64 -0.46
N PRO A 123 20.35 2.10 0.14
CA PRO A 123 20.93 0.85 -0.31
C PRO A 123 19.93 -0.32 -0.26
N LEU A 124 20.06 -1.28 -1.17
CA LEU A 124 19.16 -2.45 -1.25
C LEU A 124 19.08 -3.26 0.05
N HIS A 125 20.14 -3.30 0.85
CA HIS A 125 20.10 -3.97 2.15
C HIS A 125 19.18 -3.27 3.16
N GLN A 126 19.11 -1.93 3.16
CA GLN A 126 18.19 -1.18 4.02
C GLN A 126 16.75 -1.41 3.58
N TRP A 127 16.49 -1.39 2.27
CA TRP A 127 15.19 -1.77 1.71
C TRP A 127 14.74 -3.15 2.22
N ASN A 128 15.64 -4.14 2.15
CA ASN A 128 15.33 -5.50 2.56
C ASN A 128 15.08 -5.64 4.07
N ILE A 129 15.83 -4.91 4.90
CA ILE A 129 15.64 -4.87 6.36
C ILE A 129 14.28 -4.27 6.69
N MET A 130 13.92 -3.16 6.05
CA MET A 130 12.64 -2.46 6.28
C MET A 130 11.44 -3.32 5.84
N SER A 131 11.52 -3.90 4.64
CA SER A 131 10.51 -4.84 4.14
C SER A 131 10.34 -6.04 5.08
N GLY A 132 11.46 -6.65 5.53
CA GLY A 132 11.42 -7.77 6.49
C GLY A 132 10.92 -7.36 7.88
N ALA A 133 11.21 -6.14 8.35
CA ALA A 133 10.70 -5.65 9.62
C ALA A 133 9.17 -5.54 9.61
N LEU A 134 8.58 -5.05 8.52
CA LEU A 134 7.12 -5.00 8.38
C LEU A 134 6.51 -6.40 8.24
N VAL A 135 7.05 -7.21 7.33
CA VAL A 135 6.43 -8.49 6.95
C VAL A 135 6.70 -9.57 7.99
N ASP A 136 7.97 -9.81 8.32
CA ASP A 136 8.40 -10.94 9.14
C ASP A 136 8.33 -10.65 10.64
N ASN A 137 8.67 -9.42 11.05
CA ASN A 137 8.73 -9.07 12.47
C ASN A 137 7.42 -8.48 13.01
N ALA A 138 6.54 -7.97 12.15
CA ALA A 138 5.25 -7.46 12.55
C ALA A 138 4.10 -8.33 12.04
N ILE A 139 3.78 -8.31 10.74
CA ILE A 139 2.61 -9.01 10.20
C ILE A 139 2.61 -10.50 10.57
N ALA A 140 3.74 -11.19 10.42
CA ALA A 140 3.83 -12.62 10.71
C ALA A 140 3.59 -12.99 12.18
N GLN A 141 3.78 -12.04 13.11
CA GLN A 141 3.65 -12.27 14.55
C GLN A 141 2.29 -11.88 15.10
N MET A 142 1.44 -11.20 14.30
CA MET A 142 0.13 -10.78 14.76
C MET A 142 -0.85 -11.95 14.82
N SER A 143 -1.62 -11.98 15.90
CA SER A 143 -2.74 -12.89 16.08
C SER A 143 -4.01 -12.33 15.43
N ASP A 144 -4.98 -13.20 15.19
CA ASP A 144 -6.28 -12.80 14.66
C ASP A 144 -7.03 -12.01 15.73
N ALA A 145 -7.66 -10.89 15.35
CA ALA A 145 -8.52 -10.16 16.27
C ALA A 145 -9.83 -10.92 16.49
N GLU A 146 -10.21 -11.17 17.75
CA GLU A 146 -11.45 -11.85 18.11
C GLU A 146 -12.65 -10.90 18.17
N GLU A 147 -12.39 -9.64 18.52
CA GLU A 147 -13.34 -8.54 18.51
C GLU A 147 -12.75 -7.42 17.66
N TYR A 148 -13.53 -6.84 16.75
CA TYR A 148 -13.05 -5.80 15.84
C TYR A 148 -14.20 -4.89 15.36
N PRO A 149 -13.89 -3.67 14.87
CA PRO A 149 -14.90 -2.78 14.30
C PRO A 149 -15.56 -3.35 13.03
N ASP A 150 -16.82 -2.98 12.78
CA ASP A 150 -17.54 -3.40 11.58
C ASP A 150 -16.91 -2.89 10.27
N ASN A 151 -16.19 -1.76 10.33
CA ASN A 151 -15.59 -1.12 9.16
C ASN A 151 -14.21 -0.56 9.49
N PHE A 152 -13.31 -0.59 8.50
CA PHE A 152 -12.06 0.13 8.53
C PHE A 152 -12.13 1.39 7.62
N PRO A 153 -11.56 2.54 8.03
CA PRO A 153 -11.11 2.81 9.40
C PRO A 153 -12.32 3.08 10.31
N SER A 154 -12.24 2.64 11.57
CA SER A 154 -13.31 2.92 12.52
C SER A 154 -13.23 4.36 13.07
N THR A 155 -12.03 4.94 13.05
CA THR A 155 -11.73 6.32 13.45
C THR A 155 -10.89 7.03 12.39
N TRP A 156 -11.13 8.34 12.23
CA TRP A 156 -10.30 9.21 11.42
C TRP A 156 -9.57 10.23 12.29
N PRO A 157 -8.31 10.58 11.98
CA PRO A 157 -7.50 10.04 10.88
C PRO A 157 -6.90 8.66 11.17
N ILE A 158 -6.61 7.90 10.11
CA ILE A 158 -5.78 6.69 10.19
C ILE A 158 -4.37 7.10 10.63
N ASP A 159 -3.81 6.46 11.67
CA ASP A 159 -2.46 6.72 12.16
C ASP A 159 -1.39 6.29 11.15
N PHE A 160 -1.61 5.15 10.50
CA PHE A 160 -0.74 4.66 9.46
C PHE A 160 -1.48 3.76 8.47
N TYR A 161 -1.18 3.92 7.19
CA TYR A 161 -1.42 2.85 6.24
C TYR A 161 -0.26 2.72 5.24
N VAL A 162 -0.06 1.48 4.81
CA VAL A 162 0.88 1.10 3.77
C VAL A 162 0.18 0.18 2.79
N SER A 163 0.40 0.42 1.50
CA SER A 163 -0.03 -0.45 0.42
C SER A 163 1.18 -0.94 -0.34
N ILE A 164 1.25 -2.23 -0.63
CA ILE A 164 2.31 -2.88 -1.38
C ILE A 164 1.72 -3.23 -2.75
N PHE A 165 2.25 -2.62 -3.80
CA PHE A 165 1.77 -2.81 -5.17
C PHE A 165 2.65 -3.81 -5.90
N PHE A 166 2.01 -4.73 -6.63
CA PHE A 166 2.66 -5.80 -7.38
C PHE A 166 2.51 -5.60 -8.89
N ASP A 167 3.39 -6.24 -9.66
CA ASP A 167 3.48 -6.15 -11.13
C ASP A 167 2.33 -6.86 -11.90
N ASP A 168 1.44 -7.54 -11.18
CA ASP A 168 0.27 -8.22 -11.72
C ASP A 168 -1.04 -7.45 -11.49
N ASP A 169 -0.94 -6.13 -11.29
CA ASP A 169 -2.07 -5.22 -11.07
C ASP A 169 -2.85 -5.50 -9.76
N THR A 170 -2.24 -6.20 -8.79
CA THR A 170 -2.78 -6.37 -7.44
C THR A 170 -2.05 -5.50 -6.41
N PHE A 171 -2.68 -5.29 -5.26
CA PHE A 171 -2.00 -4.70 -4.11
C PHE A 171 -2.45 -5.33 -2.78
N PHE A 172 -1.58 -5.24 -1.79
CA PHE A 172 -1.84 -5.60 -0.40
C PHE A 172 -1.90 -4.33 0.44
N TYR A 173 -3.00 -4.12 1.15
CA TYR A 173 -3.25 -3.00 2.04
C TYR A 173 -3.05 -3.40 3.50
N LEU A 174 -2.43 -2.51 4.27
CA LEU A 174 -2.37 -2.57 5.72
C LEU A 174 -2.72 -1.20 6.28
N GLY A 175 -3.69 -1.14 7.19
CA GLY A 175 -4.09 0.06 7.89
C GLY A 175 -4.09 -0.14 9.41
N TYR A 176 -3.68 0.88 10.14
CA TYR A 176 -3.57 0.87 11.59
C TYR A 176 -4.13 2.16 12.18
N THR A 177 -4.94 1.99 13.23
CA THR A 177 -5.49 3.06 14.06
C THR A 177 -5.14 2.77 15.52
N SER A 178 -4.51 3.73 16.19
CA SER A 178 -4.08 3.61 17.59
C SER A 178 -5.26 3.52 18.56
N SER A 179 -6.43 4.05 18.18
CA SER A 179 -7.68 3.89 18.92
C SER A 179 -8.15 2.44 18.96
N ASP A 180 -7.94 1.71 17.87
CA ASP A 180 -8.47 0.36 17.70
C ASP A 180 -7.45 -0.66 18.18
N GLN A 181 -6.16 -0.28 18.21
CA GLN A 181 -5.01 -1.14 18.52
C GLN A 181 -4.97 -2.39 17.65
N MET A 182 -5.63 -2.31 16.49
CA MET A 182 -5.80 -3.39 15.53
C MET A 182 -5.27 -2.94 14.18
N VAL A 183 -4.88 -3.94 13.40
CA VAL A 183 -4.42 -3.78 12.04
C VAL A 183 -5.45 -4.39 11.12
N TYR A 184 -5.89 -3.63 10.13
CA TYR A 184 -6.72 -4.14 9.06
C TYR A 184 -5.86 -4.45 7.85
N VAL A 185 -5.98 -5.67 7.33
CA VAL A 185 -5.31 -6.09 6.10
C VAL A 185 -6.31 -6.51 5.04
N GLN A 186 -6.06 -6.13 3.80
CA GLN A 186 -6.98 -6.39 2.69
C GLN A 186 -6.21 -6.42 1.37
N ASN A 187 -6.66 -7.22 0.41
CA ASN A 187 -6.12 -7.17 -0.94
C ASN A 187 -6.99 -6.29 -1.84
N GLY A 188 -6.44 -5.87 -2.97
CA GLY A 188 -7.20 -5.19 -4.01
C GLY A 188 -6.50 -5.22 -5.37
N THR A 189 -7.03 -4.42 -6.28
CA THR A 189 -6.55 -4.26 -7.66
C THR A 189 -6.33 -2.79 -7.99
N TRP A 190 -5.37 -2.53 -8.88
CA TRP A 190 -5.04 -1.20 -9.39
C TRP A 190 -4.81 -1.24 -10.90
N THR A 191 -4.67 -0.10 -11.55
CA THR A 191 -4.53 -0.04 -13.02
C THR A 191 -3.13 -0.33 -13.55
N GLY A 192 -2.16 -0.63 -12.68
CA GLY A 192 -0.73 -0.62 -13.04
C GLY A 192 -0.20 0.79 -13.34
N SER A 193 -1.00 1.83 -13.06
CA SER A 193 -0.70 3.22 -13.40
C SER A 193 -0.99 4.18 -12.25
N LEU A 194 -0.40 5.36 -12.37
CA LEU A 194 -0.60 6.47 -11.45
C LEU A 194 -1.46 7.54 -12.10
N THR A 195 -2.26 8.20 -11.28
CA THR A 195 -2.95 9.45 -11.62
C THR A 195 -1.96 10.55 -12.03
N GLU A 196 -2.47 11.63 -12.63
CA GLU A 196 -1.66 12.80 -13.00
C GLU A 196 -0.91 13.45 -11.82
N TYR A 197 -1.34 13.19 -10.58
CA TYR A 197 -0.72 13.69 -9.36
C TYR A 197 0.12 12.65 -8.64
N GLY A 198 0.36 11.47 -9.24
CA GLY A 198 1.25 10.45 -8.71
C GLY A 198 0.62 9.46 -7.71
N HIS A 199 -0.68 9.58 -7.41
CA HIS A 199 -1.39 8.59 -6.61
C HIS A 199 -1.67 7.32 -7.43
N PRO A 200 -1.55 6.11 -6.85
CA PRO A 200 -1.98 4.87 -7.48
C PRO A 200 -3.47 4.90 -7.80
N GLU A 201 -3.84 4.44 -8.99
CA GLU A 201 -5.25 4.38 -9.42
C GLU A 201 -5.85 3.02 -9.06
N ILE A 202 -6.56 2.98 -7.92
CA ILE A 202 -7.21 1.77 -7.39
C ILE A 202 -8.48 1.45 -8.17
N THR A 203 -8.61 0.20 -8.62
CA THR A 203 -9.80 -0.29 -9.36
C THR A 203 -10.78 -1.05 -8.50
N GLY A 204 -10.34 -1.58 -7.35
CA GLY A 204 -11.21 -2.29 -6.44
C GLY A 204 -10.50 -2.84 -5.21
N TYR A 205 -11.28 -3.07 -4.17
CA TYR A 205 -10.85 -3.75 -2.94
C TYR A 205 -11.53 -5.11 -2.86
N ALA A 206 -10.88 -6.09 -2.25
CA ALA A 206 -11.52 -7.36 -1.95
C ALA A 206 -12.74 -7.14 -1.05
N GLU A 207 -13.81 -7.92 -1.23
CA GLU A 207 -15.03 -7.77 -0.42
C GLU A 207 -14.80 -8.04 1.09
N THR A 208 -13.72 -8.76 1.42
CA THR A 208 -13.37 -9.11 2.79
C THR A 208 -11.92 -8.77 3.07
N GLY A 209 -11.66 -8.23 4.26
CA GLY A 209 -10.34 -8.09 4.85
C GLY A 209 -10.30 -8.76 6.22
N PHE A 210 -9.12 -8.78 6.84
CA PHE A 210 -8.89 -9.43 8.12
C PHE A 210 -8.38 -8.42 9.14
N TRP A 211 -8.81 -8.59 10.39
CA TRP A 211 -8.33 -7.81 11.52
C TRP A 211 -7.31 -8.62 12.31
N LEU A 212 -6.20 -7.98 12.64
CA LEU A 212 -5.11 -8.55 13.40
C LEU A 212 -4.89 -7.72 14.67
N ASN A 213 -4.59 -8.38 15.79
CA ASN A 213 -4.17 -7.66 16.99
C ASN A 213 -2.76 -7.10 16.78
N SER A 214 -2.62 -5.78 16.89
CA SER A 214 -1.33 -5.13 16.67
C SER A 214 -0.33 -5.53 17.76
N ASP A 215 -0.77 -5.62 19.02
CA ASP A 215 0.08 -5.85 20.20
C ASP A 215 1.34 -4.96 20.27
N GLY A 216 1.28 -3.79 19.63
CA GLY A 216 2.41 -2.87 19.48
C GLY A 216 3.49 -3.29 18.48
N LEU A 217 3.29 -4.41 17.76
CA LEU A 217 4.25 -4.97 16.80
C LEU A 217 4.51 -4.05 15.60
N LEU A 218 3.59 -3.14 15.27
CA LEU A 218 3.81 -2.14 14.22
C LEU A 218 4.72 -0.98 14.65
N ILE A 219 4.89 -0.71 15.95
CA ILE A 219 5.60 0.50 16.40
C ILE A 219 7.04 0.52 15.87
N GLY A 220 7.79 -0.58 16.01
CA GLY A 220 9.18 -0.67 15.56
C GLY A 220 9.36 -0.52 14.04
N PRO A 221 8.61 -1.25 13.19
CA PRO A 221 8.62 -1.05 11.75
C PRO A 221 8.27 0.38 11.35
N LEU A 222 7.25 0.99 11.96
CA LEU A 222 6.85 2.37 11.69
C LEU A 222 7.96 3.37 11.99
N GLU A 223 8.60 3.25 13.15
CA GLU A 223 9.77 4.04 13.50
C GLU A 223 10.93 3.83 12.51
N SER A 224 11.10 2.61 12.00
CA SER A 224 12.13 2.30 11.01
C SER A 224 11.85 2.96 9.66
N PHE A 225 10.63 2.86 9.13
CA PHE A 225 10.21 3.58 7.92
C PHE A 225 10.42 5.09 8.10
N TYR A 226 10.00 5.63 9.24
CA TYR A 226 10.14 7.04 9.58
C TYR A 226 11.60 7.51 9.53
N ASN A 227 12.48 6.82 10.25
CA ASN A 227 13.90 7.20 10.34
C ASN A 227 14.56 7.11 8.96
N ILE A 228 14.30 6.03 8.22
CA ILE A 228 14.87 5.83 6.88
C ILE A 228 14.45 6.96 5.94
N ILE A 229 13.16 7.30 5.89
CA ILE A 229 12.66 8.39 5.03
C ILE A 229 13.29 9.72 5.45
N THR A 230 13.29 10.02 6.75
CA THR A 230 13.77 11.31 7.28
C THR A 230 15.27 11.53 7.07
N GLU A 231 16.08 10.47 7.16
CA GLU A 231 17.53 10.54 7.02
C GLU A 231 17.99 10.58 5.56
N ASN A 232 17.21 10.01 4.63
CA ASN A 232 17.64 9.81 3.24
C ASN A 232 16.92 10.72 2.23
N VAL A 233 15.77 11.30 2.58
CA VAL A 233 15.11 12.30 1.73
C VAL A 233 15.81 13.64 1.87
N GLY A 234 16.27 14.18 0.74
CA GLY A 234 16.87 15.51 0.70
C GLY A 234 15.85 16.60 1.05
N TYR A 235 16.20 17.44 2.01
CA TYR A 235 15.50 18.71 2.24
C TYR A 235 15.92 19.70 1.14
N PRO A 236 15.01 20.24 0.31
CA PRO A 236 15.40 21.13 -0.77
C PRO A 236 15.95 22.41 -0.18
N SER A 237 17.22 22.72 -0.38
CA SER A 237 17.87 23.92 0.18
C SER A 237 16.99 25.16 -0.01
N LEU A 238 16.74 25.91 1.07
CA LEU A 238 16.10 27.22 0.98
C LEU A 238 16.90 28.05 -0.04
N LEU A 239 16.26 28.40 -1.17
CA LEU A 239 16.83 29.33 -2.15
C LEU A 239 16.83 30.75 -1.60
#